data_AF-A0A7Y2HX65-F1
#
_entry.id   AF-A0A7Y2HX65-F1
#
_cell.length_a   1.000
_cell.length_b   1.000
_cell.length_c   1.000
_cell.angle_alpha   90.00
_cell.angle_beta   90.00
_cell.angle_gamma   90.00
#
_symmetry.space_group_name_H-M   'P 1'
#
loop_
_entity.id
_entity.type
_entity.pdbx_description
1 polymer ?
#
loop_
_entity_poly.entity_id
_entity_poly.type
_entity_poly.pdbx_seq_one_letter_code
_entity_poly.pdbx_strand_id
1 'polypeptide(L)'
;MPALTTLRGLLAHCDWGRDRLLTVAAALPEETLDRASPVGPGSIRAVLQHLWRAERYWLDRWKSGLDAADDVTGAESSVPRLADQFRRLAAERNAFLDAGGPAFESHPITFHSLWHRDATYPLGDMMLHVANHATHHRAQAVNMLRHAGVKPPALDYLVMRRDPDVSTVTYDPPTIAEYFRYGDWANDRVFEVAATLDDEALDHPFAMGLGSLRTTLLHIHAAERWWLDHWRGVASHPFPPPAPTTSVAELREAWSETIAGRDDLLRVATAEDLERPVTVQPRPDRSFTFAVGDTMLQLGGHGTHHRAQAINMMRHLDLEPPMIDLMLWAEPVEAPGAS
;
A
#
# COMPACT_ATOMS: atom_id res chain seq x y z
N MET A 1 10.39 16.95 -16.73
CA MET A 1 9.21 16.80 -15.85
C MET A 1 9.68 17.04 -14.42
N PRO A 2 8.87 17.65 -13.52
CA PRO A 2 9.24 17.68 -12.11
C PRO A 2 9.40 16.24 -11.63
N ALA A 3 10.51 15.92 -10.96
CA ALA A 3 10.78 14.57 -10.47
C ALA A 3 9.82 14.20 -9.33
N LEU A 4 9.52 12.91 -9.14
CA LEU A 4 8.81 12.35 -7.98
C LEU A 4 7.34 12.76 -7.77
N THR A 5 6.63 13.20 -8.80
CA THR A 5 5.26 13.75 -8.63
C THR A 5 4.29 12.75 -7.98
N THR A 6 4.20 11.54 -8.53
CA THR A 6 3.37 10.44 -7.96
C THR A 6 3.83 10.06 -6.56
N LEU A 7 5.15 9.88 -6.37
CA LEU A 7 5.73 9.42 -5.10
C LEU A 7 5.49 10.43 -3.97
N ARG A 8 5.56 11.73 -4.25
CA ARG A 8 5.19 12.77 -3.28
C ARG A 8 3.72 12.68 -2.87
N GLY A 9 2.82 12.38 -3.81
CA GLY A 9 1.41 12.14 -3.50
C GLY A 9 1.20 10.94 -2.58
N LEU A 10 1.93 9.83 -2.82
CA LEU A 10 1.88 8.65 -1.97
C LEU A 10 2.47 8.89 -0.57
N LEU A 11 3.58 9.64 -0.46
CA LEU A 11 4.16 10.02 0.83
C LEU A 11 3.26 10.99 1.60
N ALA A 12 2.60 11.93 0.92
CA ALA A 12 1.59 12.80 1.52
C ALA A 12 0.39 11.99 2.04
N HIS A 13 -0.03 10.93 1.33
CA HIS A 13 -1.04 9.99 1.84
C HIS A 13 -0.60 9.21 3.06
N CYS A 14 0.68 8.85 3.13
CA CYS A 14 1.25 8.23 4.32
C CYS A 14 1.16 9.17 5.51
N ASP A 15 1.58 10.43 5.34
CA ASP A 15 1.48 11.46 6.38
C ASP A 15 0.03 11.69 6.82
N TRP A 16 -0.87 11.96 5.87
CA TRP A 16 -2.28 12.24 6.13
C TRP A 16 -2.96 11.09 6.90
N GLY A 17 -2.78 9.85 6.43
CA GLY A 17 -3.44 8.72 7.06
C GLY A 17 -2.80 8.34 8.41
N ARG A 18 -1.48 8.53 8.55
CA ARG A 18 -0.80 8.38 9.85
C ARG A 18 -1.34 9.38 10.86
N ASP A 19 -1.49 10.64 10.49
CA ASP A 19 -1.91 11.70 11.42
C ASP A 19 -3.35 11.48 11.91
N ARG A 20 -4.23 10.96 11.04
CA ARG A 20 -5.58 10.50 11.45
C ARG A 20 -5.53 9.34 12.43
N LEU A 21 -4.62 8.38 12.21
CA LEU A 21 -4.43 7.26 13.11
C LEU A 21 -3.87 7.71 14.47
N LEU A 22 -2.91 8.63 14.47
CA LEU A 22 -2.35 9.24 15.69
C LEU A 22 -3.41 10.02 16.47
N THR A 23 -4.32 10.72 15.79
CA THR A 23 -5.44 11.42 16.45
C THR A 23 -6.35 10.45 17.19
N VAL A 24 -6.70 9.31 16.58
CA VAL A 24 -7.48 8.27 17.26
C VAL A 24 -6.69 7.67 18.42
N ALA A 25 -5.41 7.31 18.19
CA ALA A 25 -4.55 6.71 19.19
C ALA A 25 -4.32 7.61 20.41
N ALA A 26 -4.22 8.93 20.23
CA ALA A 26 -4.01 9.90 21.31
C ALA A 26 -5.19 9.96 22.31
N ALA A 27 -6.37 9.51 21.89
CA ALA A 27 -7.56 9.46 22.74
C ALA A 27 -7.75 8.10 23.45
N LEU A 28 -6.88 7.11 23.20
CA LEU A 28 -7.01 5.78 23.78
C LEU A 28 -6.30 5.67 25.13
N PRO A 29 -6.82 4.85 26.05
CA PRO A 29 -6.07 4.44 27.24
C PRO A 29 -4.77 3.71 26.85
N GLU A 30 -3.71 3.88 27.66
CA GLU A 30 -2.42 3.22 27.46
C GLU A 30 -2.57 1.69 27.36
N GLU A 31 -3.45 1.09 28.18
CA GLU A 31 -3.75 -0.36 28.11
C GLU A 31 -4.28 -0.80 26.74
N THR A 32 -5.10 0.02 26.08
CA THR A 32 -5.61 -0.28 24.73
C THR A 32 -4.51 -0.13 23.68
N LEU A 33 -3.63 0.86 23.84
CA LEU A 33 -2.50 1.07 22.94
C LEU A 33 -1.49 -0.09 22.98
N ASP A 34 -1.30 -0.68 24.16
CA ASP A 34 -0.32 -1.74 24.43
C ASP A 34 -0.92 -3.14 24.45
N ARG A 35 -2.23 -3.28 24.22
CA ARG A 35 -2.89 -4.59 24.14
C ARG A 35 -2.22 -5.45 23.08
N ALA A 36 -1.80 -6.64 23.50
CA ALA A 36 -1.14 -7.61 22.64
C ALA A 36 -2.05 -8.03 21.48
N SER A 37 -1.46 -8.17 20.31
CA SER A 37 -2.08 -8.62 19.07
C SER A 37 -1.16 -9.62 18.39
N PRO A 38 -1.69 -10.72 17.82
CA PRO A 38 -0.89 -11.66 17.05
C PRO A 38 -0.50 -11.10 15.66
N VAL A 39 -0.97 -9.90 15.32
CA VAL A 39 -0.77 -9.27 14.00
C VAL A 39 0.34 -8.24 14.07
N GLY A 40 1.22 -8.25 13.08
CA GLY A 40 2.19 -7.18 12.87
C GLY A 40 3.17 -7.00 14.05
N PRO A 41 3.62 -5.77 14.33
CA PRO A 41 4.51 -5.44 15.45
C PRO A 41 3.98 -5.74 16.87
N GLY A 42 2.74 -6.22 17.03
CA GLY A 42 2.25 -6.77 18.29
C GLY A 42 1.32 -5.87 19.12
N SER A 43 1.18 -4.58 18.81
CA SER A 43 0.20 -3.67 19.42
C SER A 43 0.00 -2.41 18.58
N ILE A 44 -1.00 -1.58 18.91
CA ILE A 44 -1.22 -0.30 18.21
C ILE A 44 -0.01 0.61 18.38
N ARG A 45 0.53 0.74 19.60
CA ARG A 45 1.73 1.56 19.84
C ARG A 45 2.94 1.02 19.09
N ALA A 46 3.15 -0.30 19.13
CA ALA A 46 4.28 -0.92 18.44
C ALA A 46 4.22 -0.70 16.93
N VAL A 47 3.01 -0.73 16.32
CA VAL A 47 2.82 -0.37 14.91
C VAL A 47 3.22 1.07 14.63
N LEU A 48 2.77 2.03 15.43
CA LEU A 48 3.10 3.45 15.25
C LEU A 48 4.60 3.72 15.39
N GLN A 49 5.24 3.07 16.36
CA GLN A 49 6.70 3.16 16.56
C GLN A 49 7.48 2.48 15.44
N HIS A 50 6.99 1.35 14.92
CA HIS A 50 7.57 0.66 13.77
C HIS A 50 7.53 1.54 12.51
N LEU A 51 6.38 2.17 12.25
CA LEU A 51 6.24 3.11 11.12
C LEU A 51 7.27 4.24 11.18
N TRP A 52 7.48 4.83 12.36
CA TRP A 52 8.47 5.91 12.52
C TRP A 52 9.90 5.41 12.30
N ARG A 53 10.26 4.27 12.92
CA ARG A 53 11.59 3.67 12.77
C ARG A 53 11.89 3.31 11.34
N ALA A 54 10.93 2.70 10.65
CA ALA A 54 11.08 2.34 9.23
C ALA A 54 11.30 3.57 8.35
N GLU A 55 10.50 4.64 8.51
CA GLU A 55 10.65 5.85 7.71
C GLU A 55 12.00 6.55 7.98
N ARG A 56 12.44 6.62 9.24
CA ARG A 56 13.77 7.14 9.61
C ARG A 56 14.89 6.30 9.00
N TYR A 57 14.82 4.98 9.15
CA TYR A 57 15.78 4.02 8.61
C TYR A 57 15.99 4.19 7.10
N TRP A 58 14.88 4.33 6.37
CA TRP A 58 14.93 4.53 4.92
C TRP A 58 15.41 5.93 4.56
N LEU A 59 15.00 6.99 5.27
CA LEU A 59 15.49 8.33 5.01
C LEU A 59 17.00 8.46 5.25
N ASP A 60 17.55 7.79 6.26
CA ASP A 60 19.01 7.72 6.46
C ASP A 60 19.70 7.07 5.27
N ARG A 61 19.18 5.94 4.77
CA ARG A 61 19.72 5.25 3.58
C ARG A 61 19.62 6.09 2.32
N TRP A 62 18.51 6.80 2.12
CA TRP A 62 18.36 7.70 0.97
C TRP A 62 19.42 8.80 0.95
N LYS A 63 19.88 9.24 2.13
CA LYS A 63 20.88 10.31 2.27
C LYS A 63 22.31 9.79 2.23
N SER A 64 22.56 8.58 2.71
CA SER A 64 23.93 8.13 3.05
C SER A 64 24.28 6.73 2.55
N GLY A 65 23.33 5.98 1.97
CA GLY A 65 23.58 4.64 1.45
C GLY A 65 24.19 3.70 2.50
N LEU A 66 25.34 3.11 2.18
CA LEU A 66 26.11 2.21 3.05
C LEU A 66 26.60 2.85 4.35
N ASP A 67 26.72 4.18 4.41
CA ASP A 67 27.15 4.89 5.62
C ASP A 67 26.01 5.06 6.65
N ALA A 68 24.77 4.66 6.31
CA ALA A 68 23.65 4.72 7.23
C ALA A 68 23.77 3.67 8.34
N ALA A 69 23.29 3.99 9.55
CA ALA A 69 23.23 3.03 10.64
C ALA A 69 22.22 1.90 10.35
N ASP A 70 22.52 0.69 10.85
CA ASP A 70 21.68 -0.49 10.66
C ASP A 70 20.52 -0.60 11.65
N ASP A 71 20.58 0.08 12.79
CA ASP A 71 19.52 0.08 13.79
C ASP A 71 19.02 1.49 14.08
N VAL A 72 17.70 1.65 14.05
CA VAL A 72 17.00 2.89 14.40
C VAL A 72 16.22 2.67 15.69
N THR A 73 16.73 3.27 16.76
CA THR A 73 16.10 3.28 18.08
C THR A 73 15.49 4.64 18.39
N GLY A 74 14.81 4.77 19.53
CA GLY A 74 14.36 6.08 20.04
C GLY A 74 12.98 6.55 19.56
N ALA A 75 12.13 5.64 19.06
CA ALA A 75 10.72 5.95 18.85
C ALA A 75 10.05 6.29 20.19
N GLU A 76 9.35 7.42 20.25
CA GLU A 76 8.68 7.87 21.47
C GLU A 76 7.56 6.90 21.88
N SER A 77 7.40 6.73 23.19
CA SER A 77 6.28 5.95 23.73
C SER A 77 5.01 6.79 23.80
N SER A 78 5.10 8.07 24.18
CA SER A 78 3.94 8.96 24.23
C SER A 78 3.42 9.29 22.83
N VAL A 79 2.13 9.04 22.55
CA VAL A 79 1.53 9.31 21.23
C VAL A 79 1.70 10.78 20.79
N PRO A 80 1.46 11.80 21.65
CA PRO A 80 1.76 13.18 21.30
C PRO A 80 3.23 13.43 20.92
N ARG A 81 4.20 12.85 21.64
CA ARG A 81 5.63 13.02 21.33
C ARG A 81 6.03 12.27 20.06
N LEU A 82 5.44 11.11 19.81
CA LEU A 82 5.63 10.38 18.57
C LEU A 82 5.07 11.16 17.37
N ALA A 83 3.92 11.82 17.53
CA ALA A 83 3.39 12.72 16.51
C ALA A 83 4.34 13.90 16.22
N ASP A 84 4.96 14.48 17.25
CA ASP A 84 6.03 15.48 17.08
C ASP A 84 7.26 14.93 16.34
N GLN A 85 7.68 13.69 16.63
CA GLN A 85 8.77 13.03 15.92
C GLN A 85 8.44 12.83 14.44
N PHE A 86 7.22 12.39 14.12
CA PHE A 86 6.77 12.25 12.74
C PHE A 86 6.72 13.59 12.00
N ARG A 87 6.24 14.67 12.64
CA ARG A 87 6.25 16.01 12.01
C ARG A 87 7.66 16.45 11.64
N ARG A 88 8.63 16.26 12.52
CA ARG A 88 10.05 16.58 12.25
C ARG A 88 10.61 15.70 11.13
N LEU A 89 10.31 14.40 11.16
CA LEU A 89 10.79 13.45 10.16
C LEU A 89 10.21 13.78 8.76
N ALA A 90 8.92 14.07 8.67
CA ALA A 90 8.28 14.48 7.41
C ALA A 90 8.87 15.80 6.87
N ALA A 91 9.15 16.79 7.74
CA ALA A 91 9.80 18.03 7.34
C ALA A 91 11.23 17.78 6.81
N GLU A 92 12.01 16.93 7.48
CA GLU A 92 13.35 16.53 7.05
C GLU A 92 13.31 15.77 5.71
N ARG A 93 12.36 14.84 5.56
CA ARG A 93 12.14 14.10 4.32
C ARG A 93 11.80 15.06 3.19
N ASN A 94 10.83 15.94 3.39
CA ASN A 94 10.41 16.90 2.35
C ASN A 94 11.56 17.84 1.95
N ALA A 95 12.36 18.33 2.90
CA ALA A 95 13.55 19.12 2.59
C ALA A 95 14.59 18.34 1.75
N PHE A 96 14.78 17.05 2.03
CA PHE A 96 15.63 16.18 1.21
C PHE A 96 15.07 16.01 -0.20
N LEU A 97 13.75 15.77 -0.34
CA LEU A 97 13.11 15.65 -1.64
C LEU A 97 13.16 16.96 -2.45
N ASP A 98 13.04 18.11 -1.78
CA ASP A 98 13.06 19.44 -2.42
C ASP A 98 14.46 19.83 -2.91
N ALA A 99 15.51 19.28 -2.29
CA ALA A 99 16.89 19.42 -2.76
C ALA A 99 17.22 18.51 -3.97
N GLY A 100 16.33 17.57 -4.32
CA GLY A 100 16.52 16.62 -5.41
C GLY A 100 16.46 17.25 -6.81
N GLY A 101 17.29 16.76 -7.73
CA GLY A 101 17.33 17.17 -9.13
C GLY A 101 16.43 16.35 -10.07
N PRO A 102 16.49 16.59 -11.40
CA PRO A 102 15.63 15.91 -12.39
C PRO A 102 15.80 14.39 -12.50
N ALA A 103 16.95 13.84 -12.11
CA ALA A 103 17.26 12.40 -12.14
C ALA A 103 17.22 11.75 -10.75
N PHE A 104 16.58 12.41 -9.79
CA PHE A 104 16.62 12.01 -8.39
C PHE A 104 15.88 10.69 -8.13
N GLU A 105 14.79 10.44 -8.87
CA GLU A 105 14.02 9.20 -8.77
C GLU A 105 14.81 7.96 -9.21
N SER A 106 15.60 8.08 -10.27
CA SER A 106 16.45 6.99 -10.77
C SER A 106 17.82 6.95 -10.10
N HIS A 107 18.07 7.78 -9.08
CA HIS A 107 19.36 7.82 -8.39
C HIS A 107 19.61 6.47 -7.69
N PRO A 108 20.72 5.77 -8.00
CA PRO A 108 21.00 4.49 -7.39
C PRO A 108 21.49 4.67 -5.96
N ILE A 109 20.88 3.94 -5.02
CA ILE A 109 21.34 3.85 -3.63
C ILE A 109 21.75 2.42 -3.34
N THR A 110 22.98 2.24 -2.89
CA THR A 110 23.51 0.96 -2.42
C THR A 110 23.45 0.91 -0.89
N PHE A 111 22.97 -0.20 -0.32
CA PHE A 111 22.97 -0.44 1.12
C PHE A 111 23.00 -1.94 1.44
N HIS A 112 23.25 -2.28 2.71
CA HIS A 112 23.14 -3.66 3.18
C HIS A 112 21.67 -4.05 3.34
N SER A 113 21.19 -4.91 2.44
CA SER A 113 19.80 -5.35 2.43
C SER A 113 19.59 -6.56 3.35
N LEU A 114 18.33 -6.92 3.59
CA LEU A 114 17.97 -8.10 4.37
C LEU A 114 18.26 -9.42 3.65
N TRP A 115 18.40 -9.38 2.32
CA TRP A 115 18.49 -10.57 1.47
C TRP A 115 19.91 -10.77 0.90
N HIS A 116 20.59 -9.67 0.59
CA HIS A 116 21.95 -9.64 0.06
C HIS A 116 22.86 -8.70 0.85
N ARG A 117 24.17 -9.03 0.89
CA ARG A 117 25.17 -8.20 1.57
C ARG A 117 25.15 -6.77 1.05
N ASP A 118 25.22 -6.55 -0.26
CA ASP A 118 25.14 -5.23 -0.88
C ASP A 118 24.12 -5.28 -2.02
N ALA A 119 23.12 -4.40 -2.00
CA ALA A 119 22.12 -4.30 -3.05
C ALA A 119 21.90 -2.84 -3.45
N THR A 120 21.65 -2.61 -4.75
CA THR A 120 21.49 -1.27 -5.33
C THR A 120 20.10 -1.14 -5.93
N TYR A 121 19.38 -0.10 -5.53
CA TYR A 121 18.02 0.17 -6.00
C TYR A 121 17.88 1.62 -6.46
N PRO A 122 17.02 1.91 -7.44
CA PRO A 122 16.55 3.27 -7.70
C PRO A 122 15.89 3.84 -6.45
N LEU A 123 16.16 5.11 -6.15
CA LEU A 123 15.56 5.80 -5.02
C LEU A 123 14.03 5.80 -5.08
N GLY A 124 13.44 5.90 -6.28
CA GLY A 124 12.00 5.85 -6.51
C GLY A 124 11.35 4.56 -5.98
N ASP A 125 11.98 3.41 -6.21
CA ASP A 125 11.48 2.11 -5.74
C ASP A 125 11.52 2.04 -4.22
N MET A 126 12.58 2.57 -3.61
CA MET A 126 12.68 2.67 -2.14
C MET A 126 11.59 3.58 -1.56
N MET A 127 11.27 4.71 -2.22
CA MET A 127 10.17 5.58 -1.80
C MET A 127 8.80 4.89 -1.93
N LEU A 128 8.59 4.16 -3.03
CA LEU A 128 7.38 3.39 -3.26
C LEU A 128 7.23 2.28 -2.21
N HIS A 129 8.32 1.57 -1.88
CA HIS A 129 8.36 0.60 -0.79
C HIS A 129 7.92 1.24 0.53
N VAL A 130 8.50 2.39 0.92
CA VAL A 130 8.13 3.06 2.18
C VAL A 130 6.64 3.41 2.22
N ALA A 131 6.09 3.93 1.12
CA ALA A 131 4.67 4.27 1.05
C ALA A 131 3.76 3.03 1.14
N ASN A 132 4.16 1.96 0.47
CA ASN A 132 3.44 0.68 0.47
C ASN A 132 3.50 -0.01 1.84
N HIS A 133 4.69 -0.09 2.44
CA HIS A 133 4.93 -0.61 3.79
C HIS A 133 4.11 0.16 4.84
N ALA A 134 4.07 1.49 4.75
CA ALA A 134 3.25 2.30 5.64
C ALA A 134 1.75 1.98 5.50
N THR A 135 1.26 1.72 4.29
CA THR A 135 -0.12 1.30 4.04
C THR A 135 -0.44 -0.07 4.64
N HIS A 136 0.47 -1.04 4.46
CA HIS A 136 0.37 -2.37 5.06
C HIS A 136 0.22 -2.31 6.59
N HIS A 137 1.12 -1.61 7.28
CA HIS A 137 1.09 -1.54 8.73
C HIS A 137 -0.07 -0.69 9.28
N ARG A 138 -0.48 0.37 8.58
CA ARG A 138 -1.72 1.09 8.94
C ARG A 138 -2.96 0.19 8.88
N ALA A 139 -3.01 -0.75 7.93
CA ALA A 139 -4.10 -1.74 7.86
C ALA A 139 -4.15 -2.63 9.11
N GLN A 140 -2.99 -3.02 9.64
CA GLN A 140 -2.90 -3.80 10.89
C GLN A 140 -3.39 -2.99 12.09
N ALA A 141 -3.00 -1.72 12.21
CA ALA A 141 -3.51 -0.85 13.28
C ALA A 141 -5.03 -0.64 13.18
N VAL A 142 -5.58 -0.48 11.96
CA VAL A 142 -7.03 -0.43 11.74
C VAL A 142 -7.72 -1.70 12.22
N ASN A 143 -7.13 -2.87 11.98
CA ASN A 143 -7.65 -4.14 12.49
C ASN A 143 -7.65 -4.17 14.03
N MET A 144 -6.53 -3.80 14.65
CA MET A 144 -6.40 -3.74 16.12
C MET A 144 -7.42 -2.77 16.75
N LEU A 145 -7.66 -1.60 16.14
CA LEU A 145 -8.67 -0.66 16.60
C LEU A 145 -10.08 -1.29 16.60
N ARG A 146 -10.43 -2.01 15.54
CA ARG A 146 -11.73 -2.71 15.45
C ARG A 146 -11.88 -3.77 16.54
N HIS A 147 -10.84 -4.57 16.81
CA HIS A 147 -10.85 -5.56 17.89
C HIS A 147 -10.91 -4.91 19.28
N ALA A 148 -10.42 -3.68 19.42
CA ALA A 148 -10.60 -2.88 20.62
C ALA A 148 -12.00 -2.22 20.74
N GLY A 149 -12.91 -2.44 19.79
CA GLY A 149 -14.22 -1.79 19.74
C GLY A 149 -14.17 -0.32 19.33
N VAL A 150 -13.03 0.15 18.81
CA VAL A 150 -12.81 1.53 18.38
C VAL A 150 -13.06 1.63 16.88
N LYS A 151 -13.88 2.62 16.47
CA LYS A 151 -14.10 2.90 15.05
C LYS A 151 -12.81 3.47 14.42
N PRO A 152 -12.20 2.78 13.45
CA PRO A 152 -10.99 3.28 12.80
C PRO A 152 -11.30 4.49 11.89
N PRO A 153 -10.30 5.36 11.63
CA PRO A 153 -10.45 6.42 10.64
C PRO A 153 -10.53 5.81 9.23
N ALA A 154 -11.20 6.52 8.30
CA ALA A 154 -11.09 6.21 6.88
C ALA A 154 -9.69 6.64 6.39
N LEU A 155 -8.99 5.71 5.73
CA LEU A 155 -7.60 5.89 5.30
C LEU A 155 -7.42 5.75 3.78
N ASP A 156 -8.51 5.59 3.02
CA ASP A 156 -8.44 5.48 1.56
C ASP A 156 -7.83 6.74 0.94
N TYR A 157 -7.01 6.55 -0.10
CA TYR A 157 -6.42 7.63 -0.89
C TYR A 157 -7.50 8.53 -1.48
N LEU A 158 -8.60 7.98 -1.99
CA LEU A 158 -9.73 8.79 -2.49
C LEU A 158 -10.45 9.59 -1.40
N VAL A 159 -10.35 9.18 -0.12
CA VAL A 159 -10.85 9.99 0.99
C VAL A 159 -9.93 11.18 1.24
N MET A 160 -8.60 10.97 1.19
CA MET A 160 -7.63 12.07 1.23
C MET A 160 -7.85 13.05 0.08
N ARG A 161 -8.13 12.58 -1.14
CA ARG A 161 -8.34 13.45 -2.31
C ARG A 161 -9.62 14.29 -2.24
N ARG A 162 -10.50 14.04 -1.27
CA ARG A 162 -11.68 14.86 -0.97
C ARG A 162 -11.47 15.83 0.19
N ASP A 163 -10.31 15.73 0.85
CA ASP A 163 -9.92 16.64 1.91
C ASP A 163 -9.50 17.97 1.29
N PRO A 164 -10.18 19.10 1.59
CA PRO A 164 -9.91 20.38 0.96
C PRO A 164 -8.51 20.93 1.27
N ASP A 165 -7.87 20.42 2.33
CA ASP A 165 -6.56 20.88 2.78
C ASP A 165 -5.39 20.12 2.11
N VAL A 166 -5.67 19.14 1.25
CA VAL A 166 -4.65 18.36 0.53
C VAL A 166 -4.41 18.93 -0.86
N SER A 167 -3.16 19.26 -1.17
CA SER A 167 -2.75 19.84 -2.46
C SER A 167 -3.01 18.92 -3.65
N THR A 168 -2.93 19.48 -4.86
CA THR A 168 -2.98 18.70 -6.11
C THR A 168 -1.81 17.73 -6.20
N VAL A 169 -2.09 16.55 -6.75
CA VAL A 169 -1.10 15.52 -7.06
C VAL A 169 -0.92 15.50 -8.57
N THR A 170 0.33 15.44 -9.02
CA THR A 170 0.66 15.24 -10.44
C THR A 170 1.02 13.78 -10.64
N TYR A 171 0.69 13.23 -11.80
CA TYR A 171 0.86 11.81 -12.09
C TYR A 171 2.06 11.56 -13.01
N ASP A 172 2.76 10.48 -12.74
CA ASP A 172 3.80 9.89 -13.57
C ASP A 172 3.33 8.47 -13.98
N PRO A 173 2.93 8.26 -15.25
CA PRO A 173 2.47 6.97 -15.72
C PRO A 173 3.45 5.81 -15.51
N PRO A 174 4.78 5.97 -15.77
CA PRO A 174 5.77 4.94 -15.43
C PRO A 174 5.74 4.49 -13.97
N THR A 175 5.70 5.43 -13.01
CA THR A 175 5.58 5.11 -11.58
C THR A 175 4.32 4.33 -11.27
N ILE A 176 3.17 4.73 -11.83
CA ILE A 176 1.89 4.03 -11.62
C ILE A 176 1.95 2.62 -12.21
N ALA A 177 2.53 2.46 -13.40
CA ALA A 177 2.73 1.16 -14.02
C ALA A 177 3.63 0.25 -13.16
N GLU A 178 4.72 0.78 -12.60
CA GLU A 178 5.59 0.04 -11.68
C GLU A 178 4.83 -0.42 -10.44
N TYR A 179 4.00 0.46 -9.86
CA TYR A 179 3.19 0.11 -8.70
C TYR A 179 2.20 -1.03 -8.99
N PHE A 180 1.59 -1.03 -10.18
CA PHE A 180 0.74 -2.12 -10.63
C PHE A 180 1.50 -3.42 -10.90
N ARG A 181 2.70 -3.37 -11.51
CA ARG A 181 3.52 -4.57 -11.72
C ARG A 181 3.91 -5.25 -10.40
N TYR A 182 4.30 -4.47 -9.40
CA TYR A 182 4.47 -4.96 -8.03
C TYR A 182 3.17 -5.57 -7.50
N GLY A 183 2.06 -4.85 -7.71
CA GLY A 183 0.71 -5.28 -7.38
C GLY A 183 0.41 -6.69 -7.91
N ASP A 184 0.64 -6.94 -9.19
CA ASP A 184 0.36 -8.21 -9.82
C ASP A 184 1.23 -9.33 -9.26
N TRP A 185 2.55 -9.09 -9.15
CA TRP A 185 3.48 -10.06 -8.57
C TRP A 185 3.07 -10.47 -7.15
N ALA A 186 2.73 -9.50 -6.30
CA ALA A 186 2.32 -9.79 -4.93
C ALA A 186 0.94 -10.45 -4.85
N ASN A 187 0.02 -10.16 -5.78
CA ASN A 187 -1.25 -10.88 -5.86
C ASN A 187 -1.04 -12.33 -6.28
N ASP A 188 -0.18 -12.59 -7.28
CA ASP A 188 0.13 -13.93 -7.74
C ASP A 188 0.74 -14.80 -6.63
N ARG A 189 1.67 -14.26 -5.84
CA ARG A 189 2.23 -14.94 -4.66
C ARG A 189 1.14 -15.34 -3.66
N VAL A 190 0.17 -14.47 -3.41
CA VAL A 190 -0.97 -14.76 -2.52
C VAL A 190 -1.89 -15.81 -3.14
N PHE A 191 -2.14 -15.74 -4.45
CA PHE A 191 -2.94 -16.73 -5.16
C PHE A 191 -2.28 -18.12 -5.19
N GLU A 192 -0.95 -18.20 -5.26
CA GLU A 192 -0.21 -19.47 -5.19
C GLU A 192 -0.50 -20.22 -3.88
N VAL A 193 -0.49 -19.53 -2.74
CA VAL A 193 -0.86 -20.13 -1.45
C VAL A 193 -2.35 -20.45 -1.40
N ALA A 194 -3.22 -19.51 -1.81
CA ALA A 194 -4.66 -19.71 -1.78
C ALA A 194 -5.12 -20.90 -2.65
N ALA A 195 -4.42 -21.18 -3.76
CA ALA A 195 -4.72 -22.30 -4.64
C ALA A 195 -4.46 -23.68 -4.01
N THR A 196 -3.77 -23.75 -2.88
CA THR A 196 -3.53 -24.99 -2.12
C THR A 196 -4.65 -25.34 -1.16
N LEU A 197 -5.59 -24.41 -0.94
CA LEU A 197 -6.67 -24.52 0.04
C LEU A 197 -7.93 -25.11 -0.60
N ASP A 198 -8.69 -25.85 0.21
CA ASP A 198 -10.05 -26.25 -0.15
C ASP A 198 -11.06 -25.10 0.10
N ASP A 199 -12.30 -25.33 -0.31
CA ASP A 199 -13.35 -24.33 -0.17
C ASP A 199 -13.64 -23.98 1.30
N GLU A 200 -13.53 -24.95 2.22
CA GLU A 200 -13.76 -24.71 3.65
C GLU A 200 -12.71 -23.73 4.22
N ALA A 201 -11.43 -23.93 3.91
CA ALA A 201 -10.36 -23.04 4.35
C ALA A 201 -10.44 -21.65 3.67
N LEU A 202 -10.78 -21.60 2.38
CA LEU A 202 -10.96 -20.34 1.64
C LEU A 202 -12.11 -19.48 2.20
N ASP A 203 -13.18 -20.14 2.65
CA ASP A 203 -14.40 -19.51 3.17
C ASP A 203 -14.50 -19.47 4.69
N HIS A 204 -13.43 -19.85 5.39
CA HIS A 204 -13.34 -19.75 6.85
C HIS A 204 -13.68 -18.33 7.33
N PRO A 205 -14.59 -18.18 8.31
CA PRO A 205 -15.04 -16.87 8.77
C PRO A 205 -14.00 -16.19 9.68
N PHE A 206 -13.61 -14.97 9.33
CA PHE A 206 -12.74 -14.12 10.15
C PHE A 206 -13.46 -12.87 10.64
N ALA A 207 -13.18 -12.47 11.89
CA ALA A 207 -13.63 -11.20 12.46
C ALA A 207 -12.78 -10.00 11.98
N MET A 208 -12.41 -9.99 10.70
CA MET A 208 -11.60 -8.94 10.08
C MET A 208 -11.87 -8.84 8.57
N GLY A 209 -11.44 -7.72 7.98
CA GLY A 209 -11.50 -7.50 6.54
C GLY A 209 -12.92 -7.70 5.98
N LEU A 210 -13.02 -8.55 4.96
CA LEU A 210 -14.28 -8.87 4.28
C LEU A 210 -14.86 -10.23 4.68
N GLY A 211 -14.39 -10.80 5.79
CA GLY A 211 -15.00 -11.97 6.42
C GLY A 211 -14.42 -13.31 5.98
N SER A 212 -13.81 -13.44 4.80
CA SER A 212 -13.08 -14.66 4.40
C SER A 212 -11.88 -14.34 3.49
N LEU A 213 -10.98 -15.31 3.33
CA LEU A 213 -9.85 -15.19 2.40
C LEU A 213 -10.37 -15.06 0.96
N ARG A 214 -11.28 -15.95 0.52
CA ARG A 214 -11.88 -15.90 -0.83
C ARG A 214 -12.52 -14.55 -1.12
N THR A 215 -13.36 -14.06 -0.22
CA THR A 215 -14.06 -12.78 -0.39
C THR A 215 -13.07 -11.62 -0.50
N THR A 216 -11.98 -11.66 0.25
CA THR A 216 -10.93 -10.64 0.21
C THR A 216 -10.22 -10.61 -1.14
N LEU A 217 -9.87 -11.78 -1.68
CA LEU A 217 -9.22 -11.92 -2.97
C LEU A 217 -10.13 -11.49 -4.14
N LEU A 218 -11.40 -11.92 -4.10
CA LEU A 218 -12.41 -11.51 -5.08
C LEU A 218 -12.65 -10.00 -5.05
N HIS A 219 -12.63 -9.37 -3.88
CA HIS A 219 -12.83 -7.92 -3.76
C HIS A 219 -11.67 -7.11 -4.34
N ILE A 220 -10.42 -7.55 -4.14
CA ILE A 220 -9.26 -6.93 -4.80
C ILE A 220 -9.49 -6.96 -6.31
N HIS A 221 -9.94 -8.11 -6.85
CA HIS A 221 -10.19 -8.21 -8.28
C HIS A 221 -11.34 -7.35 -8.78
N ALA A 222 -12.49 -7.49 -8.13
CA ALA A 222 -13.68 -6.74 -8.45
C ALA A 222 -13.43 -5.24 -8.45
N ALA A 223 -12.62 -4.73 -7.50
CA ALA A 223 -12.27 -3.33 -7.42
C ALA A 223 -11.50 -2.84 -8.65
N GLU A 224 -10.44 -3.53 -9.06
CA GLU A 224 -9.66 -3.12 -10.22
C GLU A 224 -10.45 -3.29 -11.51
N ARG A 225 -11.18 -4.41 -11.67
CA ARG A 225 -12.01 -4.62 -12.85
C ARG A 225 -13.08 -3.53 -12.99
N TRP A 226 -13.75 -3.20 -11.89
CA TRP A 226 -14.77 -2.15 -11.87
C TRP A 226 -14.18 -0.80 -12.29
N TRP A 227 -13.02 -0.41 -11.75
CA TRP A 227 -12.37 0.84 -12.17
C TRP A 227 -11.91 0.81 -13.64
N LEU A 228 -11.38 -0.32 -14.12
CA LEU A 228 -10.98 -0.49 -15.51
C LEU A 228 -12.14 -0.25 -16.48
N ASP A 229 -13.34 -0.77 -16.18
CA ASP A 229 -14.54 -0.53 -16.97
C ASP A 229 -14.85 0.98 -17.08
N HIS A 230 -14.72 1.72 -15.97
CA HIS A 230 -14.97 3.16 -15.94
C HIS A 230 -13.86 3.97 -16.64
N TRP A 231 -12.60 3.56 -16.55
CA TRP A 231 -11.51 4.21 -17.29
C TRP A 231 -11.70 4.09 -18.79
N ARG A 232 -12.25 2.97 -19.26
CA ARG A 232 -12.56 2.68 -20.67
C ARG A 232 -13.85 3.33 -21.16
N GLY A 233 -14.59 4.01 -20.29
CA GLY A 233 -15.87 4.63 -20.63
C GLY A 233 -16.99 3.62 -20.90
N VAL A 234 -16.88 2.40 -20.37
CA VAL A 234 -18.01 1.47 -20.32
C VAL A 234 -19.12 2.11 -19.46
N ALA A 235 -20.39 1.82 -19.78
CA ALA A 235 -21.53 2.41 -19.07
C ALA A 235 -21.39 2.25 -17.56
N SER A 236 -21.47 3.36 -16.82
CA SER A 236 -21.39 3.38 -15.35
C SER A 236 -22.33 2.34 -14.74
N HIS A 237 -21.79 1.47 -13.90
CA HIS A 237 -22.53 0.40 -13.24
C HIS A 237 -22.20 0.35 -11.74
N PRO A 238 -23.13 -0.15 -10.90
CA PRO A 238 -22.86 -0.35 -9.48
C PRO A 238 -21.64 -1.25 -9.25
N PHE A 239 -21.04 -1.12 -8.07
CA PHE A 239 -19.99 -2.04 -7.65
C PHE A 239 -20.57 -3.47 -7.52
N PRO A 240 -19.93 -4.50 -8.11
CA PRO A 240 -20.47 -5.85 -8.11
C PRO A 240 -20.46 -6.46 -6.70
N PRO A 241 -21.46 -7.28 -6.33
CA PRO A 241 -21.37 -8.07 -5.10
C PRO A 241 -20.25 -9.13 -5.23
N PRO A 242 -19.72 -9.67 -4.12
CA PRO A 242 -18.82 -10.82 -4.17
C PRO A 242 -19.47 -12.01 -4.86
N ALA A 243 -18.69 -12.79 -5.61
CA ALA A 243 -19.10 -14.05 -6.21
C ALA A 243 -18.53 -15.24 -5.41
N PRO A 244 -19.18 -15.67 -4.30
CA PRO A 244 -18.58 -16.53 -3.28
C PRO A 244 -18.22 -17.95 -3.74
N THR A 245 -18.60 -18.35 -4.95
CA THR A 245 -18.31 -19.68 -5.51
C THR A 245 -17.19 -19.68 -6.55
N THR A 246 -16.62 -18.52 -6.88
CA THR A 246 -15.52 -18.43 -7.84
C THR A 246 -14.29 -19.12 -7.24
N SER A 247 -13.74 -20.08 -7.98
CA SER A 247 -12.51 -20.77 -7.62
C SER A 247 -11.29 -19.86 -7.77
N VAL A 248 -10.19 -20.18 -7.09
CA VAL A 248 -8.93 -19.43 -7.25
C VAL A 248 -8.43 -19.50 -8.70
N ALA A 249 -8.66 -20.61 -9.41
CA ALA A 249 -8.27 -20.76 -10.81
C ALA A 249 -9.03 -19.78 -11.74
N GLU A 250 -10.36 -19.73 -11.61
CA GLU A 250 -11.20 -18.79 -12.37
C GLU A 250 -10.86 -17.33 -12.05
N LEU A 251 -10.57 -17.03 -10.77
CA LEU A 251 -10.13 -15.71 -10.35
C LEU A 251 -8.81 -15.30 -11.03
N ARG A 252 -7.81 -16.20 -11.11
CA ARG A 252 -6.53 -15.91 -11.78
C ARG A 252 -6.68 -15.68 -13.28
N GLU A 253 -7.56 -16.44 -13.94
CA GLU A 253 -7.88 -16.22 -15.36
C GLU A 253 -8.51 -14.84 -15.57
N ALA A 254 -9.54 -14.49 -14.80
CA ALA A 254 -10.19 -13.17 -14.87
C ALA A 254 -9.26 -12.01 -14.47
N TRP A 255 -8.29 -12.26 -13.57
CA TRP A 255 -7.26 -11.31 -13.20
C TRP A 255 -6.32 -11.03 -14.36
N SER A 256 -5.91 -12.07 -15.09
CA SER A 256 -5.02 -11.95 -16.26
C SER A 256 -5.63 -11.06 -17.35
N GLU A 257 -6.94 -11.17 -17.61
CA GLU A 257 -7.65 -10.28 -18.53
C GLU A 257 -7.71 -8.82 -18.04
N THR A 258 -7.86 -8.64 -16.72
CA THR A 258 -7.91 -7.32 -16.09
C THR A 258 -6.55 -6.63 -16.18
N ILE A 259 -5.46 -7.35 -15.88
CA ILE A 259 -4.07 -6.90 -16.03
C ILE A 259 -3.81 -6.47 -17.48
N ALA A 260 -4.07 -7.34 -18.45
CA ALA A 260 -3.84 -7.04 -19.86
C ALA A 260 -4.58 -5.77 -20.27
N GLY A 261 -5.82 -5.62 -19.81
CA GLY A 261 -6.63 -4.47 -20.15
C GLY A 261 -6.18 -3.15 -19.51
N ARG A 262 -5.66 -3.19 -18.28
CA ARG A 262 -5.05 -2.06 -17.59
C ARG A 262 -3.72 -1.68 -18.22
N ASP A 263 -2.89 -2.66 -18.55
CA ASP A 263 -1.57 -2.44 -19.15
C ASP A 263 -1.68 -1.80 -20.53
N ASP A 264 -2.68 -2.18 -21.33
CA ASP A 264 -2.98 -1.52 -22.60
C ASP A 264 -3.28 -0.03 -22.46
N LEU A 265 -3.99 0.37 -21.38
CA LEU A 265 -4.25 1.78 -21.08
C LEU A 265 -2.97 2.49 -20.66
N LEU A 266 -2.23 1.93 -19.70
CA LEU A 266 -1.03 2.55 -19.14
C LEU A 266 0.11 2.66 -20.16
N ARG A 267 0.21 1.73 -21.12
CA ARG A 267 1.24 1.72 -22.16
C ARG A 267 1.27 2.99 -23.00
N VAL A 268 0.12 3.65 -23.18
CA VAL A 268 -0.02 4.86 -24.00
C VAL A 268 -0.44 6.09 -23.21
N ALA A 269 -0.63 5.96 -21.89
CA ALA A 269 -1.10 7.04 -21.05
C ALA A 269 -0.05 8.14 -20.89
N THR A 270 -0.50 9.37 -21.02
CA THR A 270 0.25 10.57 -20.63
C THR A 270 -0.17 11.04 -19.23
N ALA A 271 0.60 11.96 -18.63
CA ALA A 271 0.20 12.58 -17.37
C ALA A 271 -1.15 13.31 -17.47
N GLU A 272 -1.46 13.91 -18.62
CA GLU A 272 -2.74 14.60 -18.89
C GLU A 272 -3.91 13.60 -18.94
N ASP A 273 -3.71 12.42 -19.54
CA ASP A 273 -4.73 11.36 -19.56
C ASP A 273 -5.14 10.91 -18.15
N LEU A 274 -4.19 10.96 -17.20
CA LEU A 274 -4.41 10.60 -15.80
C LEU A 274 -5.11 11.71 -15.00
N GLU A 275 -5.06 12.96 -15.45
CA GLU A 275 -5.82 14.07 -14.87
C GLU A 275 -7.29 14.06 -15.28
N ARG A 276 -7.63 13.33 -16.35
CA ARG A 276 -9.01 13.22 -16.84
C ARG A 276 -9.97 12.81 -15.71
N PRO A 277 -11.12 13.48 -15.57
CA PRO A 277 -12.13 13.09 -14.60
C PRO A 277 -12.79 11.77 -15.01
N VAL A 278 -12.98 10.89 -14.04
CA VAL A 278 -13.84 9.71 -14.10
C VAL A 278 -14.94 9.84 -13.07
N THR A 279 -16.18 9.78 -13.52
CA THR A 279 -17.37 9.83 -12.66
C THR A 279 -17.92 8.43 -12.48
N VAL A 280 -18.12 8.04 -11.23
CA VAL A 280 -18.56 6.70 -10.86
C VAL A 280 -19.76 6.75 -9.92
N GLN A 281 -20.61 5.74 -10.02
CA GLN A 281 -21.81 5.61 -9.19
C GLN A 281 -21.83 4.24 -8.50
N PRO A 282 -21.01 4.03 -7.45
CA PRO A 282 -20.93 2.73 -6.77
C PRO A 282 -22.25 2.29 -6.12
N ARG A 283 -23.16 3.24 -5.85
CA ARG A 283 -24.53 3.00 -5.37
C ARG A 283 -25.51 3.95 -6.06
N PRO A 284 -26.80 3.58 -6.23
CA PRO A 284 -27.79 4.41 -6.94
C PRO A 284 -27.88 5.86 -6.47
N ASP A 285 -27.60 6.14 -5.20
CA ASP A 285 -27.71 7.46 -4.57
C ASP A 285 -26.36 8.16 -4.34
N ARG A 286 -25.23 7.58 -4.79
CA ARG A 286 -23.89 8.10 -4.52
C ARG A 286 -23.05 8.16 -5.79
N SER A 287 -22.79 9.38 -6.24
CA SER A 287 -21.86 9.66 -7.34
C SER A 287 -20.61 10.35 -6.81
N PHE A 288 -19.46 10.00 -7.40
CA PHE A 288 -18.18 10.62 -7.12
C PHE A 288 -17.43 10.89 -8.42
N THR A 289 -16.64 11.96 -8.45
CA THR A 289 -15.75 12.28 -9.56
C THR A 289 -14.34 12.42 -9.02
N PHE A 290 -13.39 11.73 -9.65
CA PHE A 290 -11.97 11.76 -9.32
C PHE A 290 -11.15 11.84 -10.60
N ALA A 291 -9.88 12.24 -10.52
CA ALA A 291 -8.96 12.04 -11.62
C ALA A 291 -8.66 10.53 -11.79
N VAL A 292 -8.45 10.06 -13.01
CA VAL A 292 -8.08 8.65 -13.27
C VAL A 292 -6.85 8.24 -12.45
N GLY A 293 -5.82 9.08 -12.41
CA GLY A 293 -4.61 8.83 -11.62
C GLY A 293 -4.87 8.63 -10.13
N ASP A 294 -5.77 9.43 -9.53
CA ASP A 294 -6.16 9.27 -8.12
C ASP A 294 -6.77 7.88 -7.85
N THR A 295 -7.56 7.37 -8.79
CA THR A 295 -8.23 6.06 -8.68
C THR A 295 -7.26 4.90 -8.89
N MET A 296 -6.23 5.09 -9.72
CA MET A 296 -5.14 4.13 -9.89
C MET A 296 -4.26 4.03 -8.63
N LEU A 297 -3.91 5.17 -8.02
CA LEU A 297 -3.14 5.19 -6.77
C LEU A 297 -3.93 4.61 -5.59
N GLN A 298 -5.25 4.85 -5.57
CA GLN A 298 -6.14 4.16 -4.64
C GLN A 298 -6.04 2.65 -4.80
N LEU A 299 -6.07 2.11 -6.02
CA LEU A 299 -6.03 0.66 -6.25
C LEU A 299 -4.72 0.04 -5.76
N GLY A 300 -3.57 0.67 -6.02
CA GLY A 300 -2.28 0.19 -5.49
C GLY A 300 -2.29 0.07 -3.97
N GLY A 301 -2.69 1.15 -3.27
CA GLY A 301 -2.75 1.14 -1.80
C GLY A 301 -3.85 0.22 -1.23
N HIS A 302 -5.01 0.19 -1.86
CA HIS A 302 -6.15 -0.64 -1.46
C HIS A 302 -5.85 -2.14 -1.63
N GLY A 303 -5.18 -2.52 -2.72
CA GLY A 303 -4.66 -3.86 -2.91
C GLY A 303 -3.71 -4.28 -1.78
N THR A 304 -2.75 -3.41 -1.43
CA THR A 304 -1.85 -3.66 -0.29
C THR A 304 -2.57 -3.75 1.06
N HIS A 305 -3.57 -2.90 1.31
CA HIS A 305 -4.40 -2.98 2.51
C HIS A 305 -5.10 -4.34 2.64
N HIS A 306 -5.76 -4.80 1.58
CA HIS A 306 -6.48 -6.07 1.61
C HIS A 306 -5.55 -7.29 1.56
N ARG A 307 -4.39 -7.21 0.90
CA ARG A 307 -3.35 -8.25 1.03
C ARG A 307 -2.82 -8.37 2.44
N ALA A 308 -2.64 -7.27 3.17
CA ALA A 308 -2.27 -7.33 4.59
C ALA A 308 -3.30 -8.13 5.42
N GLN A 309 -4.59 -8.00 5.08
CA GLN A 309 -5.65 -8.79 5.70
C GLN A 309 -5.57 -10.27 5.28
N ALA A 310 -5.38 -10.56 3.98
CA ALA A 310 -5.23 -11.91 3.47
C ALA A 310 -4.04 -12.65 4.10
N ILE A 311 -2.88 -12.00 4.21
CA ILE A 311 -1.69 -12.51 4.89
C ILE A 311 -2.00 -12.84 6.36
N ASN A 312 -2.78 -11.99 7.03
CA ASN A 312 -3.18 -12.28 8.41
C ASN A 312 -4.15 -13.46 8.51
N MET A 313 -5.11 -13.57 7.59
CA MET A 313 -6.03 -14.71 7.51
C MET A 313 -5.26 -16.02 7.29
N MET A 314 -4.28 -16.02 6.37
CA MET A 314 -3.41 -17.17 6.12
C MET A 314 -2.67 -17.63 7.38
N ARG A 315 -2.13 -16.70 8.17
CA ARG A 315 -1.49 -17.05 9.46
C ARG A 315 -2.46 -17.69 10.46
N HIS A 316 -3.73 -17.27 10.47
CA HIS A 316 -4.76 -17.86 11.33
C HIS A 316 -5.24 -19.23 10.84
N LEU A 317 -4.92 -19.59 9.59
CA LEU A 317 -5.09 -20.94 9.05
C LEU A 317 -3.82 -21.79 9.22
N ASP A 318 -2.88 -21.36 10.07
CA ASP A 318 -1.57 -22.00 10.29
C ASP A 318 -0.75 -22.19 9.00
N LEU A 319 -0.94 -21.30 8.01
CA LEU A 319 -0.16 -21.27 6.77
C LEU A 319 1.03 -20.33 6.90
N GLU A 320 2.12 -20.66 6.22
CA GLU A 320 3.20 -19.71 5.98
C GLU A 320 2.79 -18.74 4.87
N PRO A 321 2.59 -17.44 5.16
CA PRO A 321 2.21 -16.48 4.14
C PRO A 321 3.40 -16.17 3.20
N PRO A 322 3.14 -15.82 1.94
CA PRO A 322 4.21 -15.46 1.02
C PRO A 322 4.88 -14.14 1.43
N MET A 323 6.19 -14.03 1.16
CA MET A 323 6.90 -12.76 1.19
C MET A 323 6.46 -11.90 0.00
N ILE A 324 5.94 -10.71 0.29
CA ILE A 324 5.41 -9.76 -0.71
C ILE A 324 6.03 -8.36 -0.58
N ASP A 325 7.26 -8.29 -0.08
CA ASP A 325 7.99 -7.03 0.08
C ASP A 325 8.35 -6.43 -1.29
N LEU A 326 8.15 -5.13 -1.47
CA LEU A 326 8.46 -4.45 -2.72
C LEU A 326 9.96 -4.47 -3.04
N MET A 327 10.83 -4.37 -2.02
CA MET A 327 12.27 -4.38 -2.26
C MET A 327 12.72 -5.77 -2.74
N LEU A 328 12.16 -6.85 -2.19
CA LEU A 328 12.38 -8.21 -2.71
C LEU A 328 11.91 -8.36 -4.17
N TRP A 329 10.81 -7.71 -4.54
CA TRP A 329 10.34 -7.71 -5.93
C TRP A 329 11.25 -6.90 -6.87
N ALA A 330 11.75 -5.77 -6.39
CA ALA A 330 12.62 -4.87 -7.13
C ALA A 330 14.09 -5.36 -7.19
N GLU A 331 14.41 -6.48 -6.54
CA GLU A 331 15.75 -7.05 -6.58
C GLU A 331 16.13 -7.41 -8.02
N PRO A 332 17.32 -7.00 -8.48
CA PRO A 332 17.84 -7.47 -9.76
C PRO A 332 17.98 -8.99 -9.68
N VAL A 333 17.24 -9.72 -10.52
CA VAL A 333 17.46 -11.16 -10.67
C VAL A 333 18.89 -11.35 -11.15
N GLU A 334 19.75 -11.98 -10.34
CA GLU A 334 21.09 -12.34 -10.78
C GLU A 334 20.97 -13.11 -12.09
N ALA A 335 21.58 -12.58 -13.16
CA ALA A 335 21.68 -13.32 -14.41
C ALA A 335 22.40 -14.64 -14.09
N PRO A 336 21.84 -15.80 -14.46
CA PRO A 336 22.49 -17.07 -14.14
C PRO A 336 23.87 -17.10 -14.80
N GLY A 337 24.93 -17.04 -13.99
CA GLY A 337 26.32 -17.23 -14.46
C GLY A 337 27.38 -16.20 -14.06
N ALA A 338 27.17 -15.31 -13.08
CA ALA A 338 28.25 -14.49 -12.53
C ALA A 338 28.78 -15.09 -11.22
N SER A 339 29.57 -16.17 -11.33
CA SER A 339 30.42 -16.70 -10.25
C SER A 339 31.87 -16.28 -10.43
#